data_AF-A0A3M0ZYJ9-F1
#
_entry.id   AF-A0A3M0ZYJ9-F1
#
_cell.length_a   1.000
_cell.length_b   1.000
_cell.length_c   1.000
_cell.angle_alpha   90.00
_cell.angle_beta   90.00
_cell.angle_gamma   90.00
#
_symmetry.space_group_name_H-M   'P 1'
#
loop_
_entity.id
_entity.type
_entity.pdbx_description
1 polymer ?
#
loop_
_entity_poly.entity_id
_entity_poly.type
_entity_poly.pdbx_seq_one_letter_code
_entity_poly.pdbx_strand_id
1 'polypeptide(L)'
;SLLSCIVTLVFLGGWNIPYVDLPPTWWGALIGHCVFLVKVVFLCILQIVIRWTLPRFRYDQLMRLGWKILLPFCMVNLLVTAAVKLLL
;
A
#
# COMPACT_ATOMS: atom_id res chain seq x y z
N SER A 1 11.93 0.73 3.70
CA SER A 1 11.22 1.21 4.90
C SER A 1 10.33 2.41 4.63
N LEU A 2 10.84 3.56 4.15
CA LEU A 2 10.00 4.74 3.87
C LEU A 2 8.86 4.45 2.87
N LEU A 3 9.13 3.68 1.81
CA LEU A 3 8.10 3.23 0.85
C LEU A 3 7.00 2.43 1.55
N SER A 4 7.35 1.54 2.48
CA SER A 4 6.38 0.77 3.26
C SER A 4 5.49 1.69 4.10
N CYS A 5 6.06 2.74 4.71
CA CYS A 5 5.29 3.73 5.45
C CYS A 5 4.31 4.50 4.56
N ILE A 6 4.72 4.90 3.35
CA ILE A 6 3.82 5.60 2.41
C ILE A 6 2.68 4.67 1.98
N VAL A 7 2.98 3.40 1.69
CA VAL A 7 1.96 2.42 1.29
C VAL A 7 0.97 2.14 2.42
N THR A 8 1.43 2.01 3.68
CA THR A 8 0.50 1.81 4.80
C THR A 8 -0.39 3.01 5.05
N LEU A 9 0.11 4.23 4.89
CA LEU A 9 -0.68 5.45 5.05
C LEU A 9 -1.73 5.61 3.94
N VAL A 10 -1.33 5.47 2.68
CA VAL A 10 -2.21 5.76 1.53
C VAL A 10 -3.22 4.64 1.28
N PHE A 11 -2.83 3.37 1.45
CA PHE A 11 -3.67 2.24 1.06
C PHE A 11 -4.25 1.45 2.25
N LEU A 12 -3.53 1.33 3.37
CA LEU A 12 -3.96 0.51 4.51
C LEU A 12 -4.57 1.34 5.66
N GLY A 13 -4.88 2.61 5.43
CA GLY A 13 -5.54 3.48 6.40
C GLY A 13 -4.66 3.91 7.58
N GLY A 14 -3.34 3.78 7.47
CA GLY A 14 -2.39 4.28 8.47
C GLY A 14 -2.65 3.76 9.89
N TRP A 15 -3.00 4.68 10.79
CA TRP A 15 -3.29 4.45 12.21
C TRP A 15 -4.71 3.95 12.49
N ASN A 16 -5.61 3.94 11.51
CA ASN A 16 -6.97 3.48 11.72
C ASN A 16 -7.06 1.95 11.67
N ILE A 17 -7.87 1.41 12.59
CA ILE A 17 -8.33 0.03 12.57
C ILE A 17 -9.67 0.04 11.81
N PRO A 18 -9.82 -0.76 10.74
CA PRO A 18 -11.10 -0.85 10.05
C PRO A 18 -12.18 -1.33 11.03
N TYR A 19 -13.31 -0.62 11.06
CA TYR A 19 -14.50 -0.89 11.91
C TYR A 19 -14.40 -0.55 13.41
N VAL A 20 -13.30 0.06 13.89
CA VAL A 20 -13.18 0.47 15.29
C VAL A 20 -12.77 1.94 15.37
N ASP A 21 -13.64 2.77 15.93
CA ASP A 21 -13.28 4.13 16.31
C ASP A 21 -12.48 4.08 17.61
N LEU A 22 -11.18 4.40 17.53
CA LEU A 22 -10.36 4.46 18.72
C LEU A 22 -10.77 5.71 19.52
N PRO A 23 -11.05 5.58 20.83
CA PRO A 23 -11.34 6.74 21.66
C PRO A 23 -10.13 7.69 21.65
N PRO A 24 -10.34 9.02 21.68
CA PRO A 24 -9.27 10.03 21.69
C PRO A 24 -8.60 10.10 23.07
N THR A 25 -8.14 8.96 23.56
CA THR A 25 -7.38 8.79 24.80
C THR A 25 -5.93 8.46 24.45
N TRP A 26 -5.02 8.69 25.39
CA TRP A 26 -3.61 8.34 25.25
C TRP A 26 -3.41 6.85 24.92
N TRP A 27 -4.28 5.97 25.45
CA TRP A 27 -4.27 4.54 25.16
C TRP A 27 -4.73 4.22 23.73
N GLY A 28 -5.75 4.94 23.23
CA GLY A 28 -6.19 4.84 21.83
C GLY A 28 -5.08 5.26 20.85
N ALA A 29 -4.37 6.36 21.15
CA ALA A 29 -3.23 6.78 20.35
C ALA A 29 -2.10 5.73 20.33
N LEU A 30 -1.78 5.11 21.47
CA LEU A 30 -0.76 4.07 21.57
C LEU A 30 -1.12 2.85 20.70
N ILE A 31 -2.36 2.37 20.80
CA ILE A 31 -2.85 1.24 20.01
C ILE A 31 -2.78 1.56 18.51
N GLY A 32 -3.21 2.76 18.10
CA GLY A 32 -3.13 3.22 16.71
C GLY A 32 -1.70 3.15 16.18
N HIS A 33 -0.73 3.69 16.94
CA HIS A 33 0.69 3.65 16.57
C HIS A 33 1.25 2.22 16.50
N CYS A 34 0.90 1.36 17.45
CA CYS A 34 1.29 -0.05 17.42
C CYS A 34 0.76 -0.76 16.17
N VAL A 35 -0.52 -0.55 15.80
CA VAL A 35 -1.13 -1.12 14.60
C VAL A 35 -0.42 -0.64 13.34
N PHE A 36 -0.09 0.64 13.26
CA PHE A 36 0.67 1.19 12.15
C PHE A 36 2.06 0.53 12.02
N LEU A 37 2.79 0.40 13.13
CA LEU A 37 4.09 -0.26 13.14
C LEU A 37 4.00 -1.72 12.68
N VAL A 38 2.99 -2.46 13.15
CA VAL A 38 2.76 -3.86 12.72
C VAL A 38 2.51 -3.92 11.21
N LYS A 39 1.66 -3.06 10.65
CA LYS A 39 1.41 -2.99 9.20
C LYS A 39 2.71 -2.67 8.42
N VAL A 40 3.53 -1.74 8.92
CA VAL A 40 4.80 -1.37 8.27
C VAL A 40 5.79 -2.54 8.31
N VAL A 41 5.95 -3.21 9.45
CA VAL A 41 6.84 -4.37 9.58
C VAL A 41 6.38 -5.50 8.66
N PHE A 42 5.08 -5.76 8.57
CA PHE A 42 4.52 -6.73 7.63
C PHE A 42 4.92 -6.42 6.17
N LEU A 43 4.76 -5.17 5.72
CA LEU A 43 5.19 -4.76 4.37
C LEU A 43 6.71 -4.84 4.18
N CYS A 44 7.51 -4.55 5.21
CA CYS A 44 8.96 -4.73 5.17
C CYS A 44 9.35 -6.20 5.00
N ILE A 45 8.71 -7.12 5.73
CA ILE A 45 8.92 -8.56 5.58
C ILE A 45 8.54 -9.00 4.18
N LEU A 46 7.40 -8.54 3.63
CA LEU A 46 7.01 -8.82 2.25
C LEU A 46 8.09 -8.37 1.25
N GLN A 47 8.66 -7.18 1.40
CA GLN A 47 9.75 -6.72 0.53
C GLN A 47 10.99 -7.61 0.62
N ILE A 48 11.32 -8.13 1.80
CA ILE A 48 12.45 -9.06 1.98
C ILE A 48 12.14 -10.38 1.28
N VAL A 49 10.95 -10.94 1.49
CA VAL A 49 10.52 -12.18 0.83
C VAL A 49 10.55 -12.04 -0.69
N ILE A 50 9.99 -10.95 -1.23
CA ILE A 50 9.99 -10.67 -2.67
C ILE A 50 11.42 -10.63 -3.24
N ARG A 51 12.37 -10.03 -2.50
CA ARG A 51 13.79 -10.00 -2.90
C ARG A 51 14.42 -11.38 -2.94
N TRP A 52 13.95 -12.32 -2.12
CA TRP A 52 14.46 -13.69 -2.07
C TRP A 52 13.78 -14.61 -3.08
N THR A 53 12.50 -14.36 -3.41
CA THR A 53 11.74 -15.22 -4.34
C THR A 53 11.92 -14.87 -5.81
N LEU A 54 12.26 -13.61 -6.14
CA LEU A 54 12.34 -13.17 -7.53
C LEU A 54 13.77 -13.27 -8.09
N PRO A 55 14.00 -14.08 -9.15
CA PRO A 55 15.28 -14.08 -9.85
C PRO A 55 15.49 -12.73 -10.56
N ARG A 56 16.75 -12.27 -10.65
CA ARG A 56 17.11 -10.94 -11.18
C ARG A 56 16.49 -10.72 -12.58
N PHE A 57 15.55 -9.79 -12.68
CA PHE A 57 14.95 -9.37 -13.96
C PHE A 57 15.91 -8.50 -14.77
N ARG A 58 15.87 -8.65 -16.09
CA ARG A 58 16.61 -7.75 -17.00
C ARG A 58 15.95 -6.37 -17.01
N TYR A 59 16.75 -5.31 -17.14
CA TYR A 59 16.26 -3.92 -17.17
C TYR A 59 15.17 -3.71 -18.22
N ASP A 60 15.33 -4.29 -19.41
CA ASP A 60 14.34 -4.19 -20.50
C ASP A 60 12.98 -4.80 -20.14
N GLN A 61 12.98 -5.86 -19.33
CA GLN A 61 11.75 -6.51 -18.89
C GLN A 61 11.01 -5.64 -17.86
N LEU A 62 11.77 -5.01 -16.95
CA LEU A 62 11.22 -4.05 -15.98
C LEU A 62 10.62 -2.82 -16.68
N MET A 63 11.33 -2.27 -17.67
CA MET A 63 10.82 -1.14 -18.44
C MET A 63 9.57 -1.52 -19.25
N ARG A 64 9.55 -2.72 -19.84
CA ARG A 64 8.37 -3.21 -20.53
C ARG A 64 7.17 -3.38 -19.59
N LEU A 65 7.39 -3.89 -18.37
CA LEU A 65 6.34 -4.05 -17.35
C LEU A 65 5.79 -2.68 -16.91
N GLY A 66 6.68 -1.72 -16.61
CA GLY A 66 6.32 -0.36 -16.21
C GLY A 66 5.50 0.37 -17.28
N TRP A 67 6.02 0.41 -18.49
CA TRP A 67 5.44 1.22 -19.56
C TRP A 67 4.28 0.55 -20.30
N LYS A 68 4.34 -0.77 -20.54
CA LYS A 68 3.28 -1.45 -21.32
C LYS A 68 2.15 -2.03 -20.47
N ILE A 69 2.37 -2.30 -19.19
CA ILE A 69 1.37 -2.98 -18.35
C ILE A 69 0.91 -2.06 -17.23
N LEU A 70 1.82 -1.54 -16.40
CA LEU A 70 1.45 -0.76 -15.21
C LEU A 70 0.82 0.59 -15.55
N LEU A 71 1.35 1.31 -16.56
CA LEU A 71 0.81 2.60 -16.99
C LEU A 71 -0.64 2.51 -17.49
N PRO A 72 -0.98 1.66 -18.49
CA PRO A 72 -2.37 1.56 -18.94
C PRO A 72 -3.30 1.03 -17.83
N PHE A 73 -2.82 0.12 -16.98
CA PHE A 73 -3.61 -0.39 -15.86
C PHE A 73 -3.96 0.71 -14.84
N CYS A 74 -3.01 1.60 -14.53
CA CYS A 74 -3.25 2.76 -13.67
C CYS A 74 -4.30 3.70 -14.27
N MET A 75 -4.22 3.98 -15.59
CA MET A 75 -5.20 4.83 -16.27
C MET A 75 -6.61 4.24 -16.25
N VAL A 76 -6.73 2.93 -16.48
CA VAL A 76 -8.03 2.23 -16.38
C VAL A 76 -8.58 2.32 -14.96
N ASN A 77 -7.77 2.04 -13.93
CA ASN A 77 -8.22 2.11 -12.54
C ASN A 77 -8.70 3.53 -12.16
N LEU A 78 -8.02 4.56 -12.66
CA LEU A 78 -8.40 5.96 -12.45
C LEU A 78 -9.74 6.28 -13.11
N LEU A 79 -9.94 5.89 -14.37
CA LEU A 79 -11.20 6.10 -15.09
C LEU A 79 -12.36 5.34 -14.43
N VAL A 80 -12.14 4.10 -13.98
CA VAL A 80 -13.15 3.30 -13.26
C VAL A 80 -13.53 3.98 -11.96
N THR A 81 -12.56 4.43 -11.16
CA THR A 81 -12.85 5.12 -9.89
C THR A 81 -13.61 6.41 -10.12
N ALA A 82 -13.27 7.18 -11.17
CA ALA A 82 -13.99 8.39 -11.54
C ALA A 82 -15.44 8.09 -11.98
N ALA A 83 -15.65 7.05 -12.80
CA ALA A 83 -16.98 6.64 -13.24
C ALA A 83 -17.85 6.16 -12.06
N VAL A 84 -17.29 5.35 -11.15
CA VAL A 84 -18.00 4.89 -9.95
C VAL A 84 -18.41 6.06 -9.06
N LYS A 85 -17.51 7.04 -8.84
CA LYS A 85 -17.81 8.24 -8.05
C LYS A 85 -18.84 9.18 -8.69
N LEU A 86 -19.05 9.08 -10.00
CA LEU A 86 -20.03 9.89 -10.72
C LEU A 86 -21.41 9.21 -10.75
N LEU A 87 -21.44 7.87 -10.82
CA LEU A 87 -22.67 7.07 -10.82
C LEU A 87 -23.29 6.89 -9.42
N LEU A 88 -22.47 6.94 -8.38
CA LEU A 88 -22.82 6.64 -6.99
C LEU A 88 -22.71 7.91 -6.14
#